data_AF-A0A329X2B7-F1
#
_entry.id   AF-A0A329X2B7-F1
#
_cell.length_a   1.000
_cell.length_b   1.000
_cell.length_c   1.000
_cell.angle_alpha   90.00
_cell.angle_beta   90.00
_cell.angle_gamma   90.00
#
_symmetry.space_group_name_H-M   'P 1'
#
loop_
_entity.id
_entity.type
_entity.pdbx_description
1 polymer ?
#
loop_
_entity_poly.entity_id
_entity_poly.type
_entity_poly.pdbx_seq_one_letter_code
_entity_poly.pdbx_strand_id
1 'polypeptide(L)'
;MYLQGNYVALTIRNYHANIISQEIYEESKGLLTGFPPNTISIDLLNKVLRQSSIISSVVADFIATQSSDDILDDGDIIKLTAQLNRALEQKITAEVPNASLTQKGIVQLTDVAGNSDTLVVTQKLAQEIIDSLRENINDRVPNSRKVNGKALSADISLEAGDIGAYTKAEVNNLINAVNNIPVGVPIPWPTAIPPDGWLQCNGAEFDKTAYPQLAAAYPTGKLPDLRGEFIRGWDDSRGVDSGRIILSTQTDNTKRIQLSQGNERRKCLSNYQGPVDGYQYPLGRDVTGDATVTSIANNTGGHETRPRNIAFNYIVRAA
;
A
#
# COMPACT_ATOMS: atom_id res chain seq x y z
N MET A 1 -7.75 63.36 -61.51
CA MET A 1 -7.16 62.01 -61.33
C MET A 1 -7.76 61.14 -62.42
N TYR A 2 -6.98 60.81 -63.45
CA TYR A 2 -7.45 60.04 -64.61
C TYR A 2 -7.77 58.61 -64.16
N LEU A 3 -9.04 58.23 -64.24
CA LEU A 3 -9.47 56.84 -64.10
C LEU A 3 -9.05 56.06 -65.36
N GLN A 4 -7.84 55.51 -65.36
CA GLN A 4 -7.42 54.48 -66.31
C GLN A 4 -8.15 53.16 -65.97
N GLY A 5 -9.36 53.01 -66.49
CA GLY A 5 -10.08 51.73 -66.46
C GLY A 5 -9.65 50.84 -67.61
N ASN A 6 -8.83 49.83 -67.34
CA ASN A 6 -8.62 48.72 -68.26
C ASN A 6 -9.87 47.83 -68.26
N TYR A 7 -10.85 48.14 -69.12
CA TYR A 7 -12.08 47.35 -69.25
C TYR A 7 -11.83 46.10 -70.09
N VAL A 8 -11.54 44.97 -69.45
CA VAL A 8 -11.55 43.65 -70.09
C VAL A 8 -12.86 42.96 -69.77
N ALA A 9 -13.76 42.75 -70.75
CA ALA A 9 -14.79 41.69 -70.68
C ALA A 9 -15.60 41.44 -71.97
N LEU A 10 -15.58 40.18 -72.40
CA LEU A 10 -16.72 39.31 -72.79
C LEU A 10 -17.63 39.72 -73.97
N THR A 11 -17.20 39.40 -75.20
CA THR A 11 -18.06 38.78 -76.23
C THR A 11 -17.17 38.12 -77.29
N ILE A 12 -17.33 36.81 -77.51
CA ILE A 12 -16.74 36.06 -78.63
C ILE A 12 -17.65 36.27 -79.86
N ARG A 13 -17.02 36.51 -81.02
CA ARG A 13 -17.58 36.90 -82.32
C ARG A 13 -19.02 36.40 -82.57
N ASN A 14 -19.94 37.31 -82.83
CA ASN A 14 -21.21 37.00 -83.49
C ASN A 14 -21.25 37.74 -84.82
N TYR A 15 -21.23 37.01 -85.93
CA TYR A 15 -21.10 37.55 -87.29
C TYR A 15 -22.31 38.38 -87.76
N HIS A 16 -23.41 38.44 -86.99
CA HIS A 16 -24.62 39.21 -87.30
C HIS A 16 -24.93 40.35 -86.31
N ALA A 17 -23.98 40.74 -85.44
CA ALA A 17 -24.16 41.85 -84.51
C ALA A 17 -23.46 43.12 -85.03
N ASN A 18 -24.12 44.29 -84.92
CA ASN A 18 -23.53 45.62 -85.18
C ASN A 18 -22.53 46.00 -84.07
N ILE A 19 -21.49 45.17 -83.90
CA ILE A 19 -20.53 45.21 -82.79
C ILE A 19 -19.17 44.75 -83.32
N ILE A 20 -18.11 45.50 -83.01
CA ILE A 20 -16.74 45.14 -83.38
C ILE A 20 -16.18 43.97 -82.55
N SER A 21 -15.16 43.28 -83.09
CA SER A 21 -14.45 42.22 -82.38
C SER A 21 -13.68 42.78 -81.16
N GLN A 22 -13.33 41.90 -80.22
CA GLN A 22 -12.53 42.30 -79.06
C GLN A 22 -11.17 42.87 -79.45
N GLU A 23 -10.51 42.23 -80.41
CA GLU A 23 -9.22 42.63 -80.97
C GLU A 23 -9.26 44.06 -81.53
N ILE A 24 -10.26 44.36 -82.38
CA ILE A 24 -10.43 45.70 -82.96
C ILE A 24 -10.83 46.74 -81.89
N TYR A 25 -11.59 46.33 -80.87
CA TYR A 25 -11.94 47.21 -79.75
C TYR A 25 -10.69 47.64 -78.97
N GLU A 26 -9.85 46.69 -78.56
CA GLU A 26 -8.64 46.94 -77.76
C GLU A 26 -7.59 47.75 -78.52
N GLU A 27 -7.54 47.65 -79.85
CA GLU A 27 -6.67 48.45 -80.72
C GLU A 27 -7.14 49.90 -80.92
N SER A 28 -8.35 50.25 -80.49
CA SER A 28 -8.92 51.59 -80.67
C SER A 28 -8.16 52.63 -79.83
N LYS A 29 -7.40 53.52 -80.50
CA LYS A 29 -6.64 54.60 -79.86
C LYS A 29 -7.49 55.49 -78.94
N GLY A 30 -8.78 55.64 -79.25
CA GLY A 30 -9.72 56.44 -78.45
C GLY A 30 -9.96 55.89 -77.04
N LEU A 31 -9.67 54.60 -76.78
CA LEU A 31 -9.73 54.04 -75.43
C LEU A 31 -8.61 54.56 -74.52
N LEU A 32 -7.44 54.90 -75.10
CA LEU A 32 -6.28 55.39 -74.35
C LEU A 32 -6.28 56.90 -74.18
N THR A 33 -6.68 57.63 -75.22
CA THR A 33 -6.55 59.09 -75.30
C THR A 33 -7.88 59.85 -75.26
N GLY A 34 -9.00 59.13 -75.19
CA GLY A 34 -10.35 59.69 -75.33
C GLY A 34 -10.79 59.84 -76.79
N PHE A 35 -12.10 59.90 -77.00
CA PHE A 35 -12.70 60.03 -78.33
C PHE A 35 -12.87 61.50 -78.73
N PRO A 36 -12.50 61.90 -79.97
CA PRO A 36 -12.76 63.25 -80.47
C PRO A 36 -14.28 63.52 -80.56
N PRO A 37 -14.72 64.79 -80.42
CA PRO A 37 -16.13 65.14 -80.55
C PRO A 37 -16.74 64.60 -81.85
N ASN A 38 -17.89 63.94 -81.75
CA ASN A 38 -18.71 63.46 -82.88
C ASN A 38 -18.07 62.39 -83.81
N THR A 39 -17.09 61.61 -83.33
CA THR A 39 -16.34 60.65 -84.20
C THR A 39 -16.43 59.18 -83.79
N ILE A 40 -17.27 58.82 -82.82
CA ILE A 40 -17.38 57.42 -82.35
C ILE A 40 -18.21 56.61 -83.35
N SER A 41 -17.70 55.45 -83.81
CA SER A 41 -18.48 54.54 -84.65
C SER A 41 -19.59 53.88 -83.84
N ILE A 42 -20.74 53.63 -84.49
CA ILE A 42 -21.90 52.99 -83.86
C ILE A 42 -21.53 51.61 -83.32
N ASP A 43 -20.70 50.84 -84.05
CA ASP A 43 -20.29 49.50 -83.63
C ASP A 43 -19.38 49.50 -82.39
N LEU A 44 -18.57 50.56 -82.23
CA LEU A 44 -17.74 50.79 -81.05
C LEU A 44 -18.60 51.22 -79.85
N LEU A 45 -19.56 52.13 -80.08
CA LEU A 45 -20.51 52.55 -79.05
C LEU A 45 -21.36 51.37 -78.55
N ASN A 46 -21.87 50.55 -79.45
CA ASN A 46 -22.63 49.34 -79.12
C ASN A 46 -21.81 48.34 -78.31
N LYS A 47 -20.50 48.21 -78.61
CA LYS A 47 -19.59 47.38 -77.82
C LYS A 47 -19.48 47.90 -76.39
N VAL A 48 -19.23 49.20 -76.20
CA VAL A 48 -19.10 49.84 -74.88
C VAL A 48 -20.39 49.66 -74.08
N LEU A 49 -21.54 50.03 -74.65
CA LEU A 49 -22.84 49.95 -73.98
C LEU A 49 -23.20 48.53 -73.55
N ARG A 50 -22.85 47.53 -74.37
CA ARG A 50 -23.09 46.12 -74.05
C ARG A 50 -22.16 45.62 -72.93
N GLN A 51 -20.90 46.03 -72.93
CA GLN A 51 -19.96 45.64 -71.88
C GLN A 51 -20.34 46.27 -70.53
N SER A 52 -20.68 47.56 -70.53
CA SER A 52 -21.11 48.25 -69.31
C SER A 52 -22.43 47.70 -68.77
N SER A 53 -23.38 47.35 -69.64
CA SER A 53 -24.67 46.81 -69.20
C SER A 53 -24.55 45.41 -68.58
N ILE A 54 -23.68 44.55 -69.11
CA ILE A 54 -23.44 43.22 -68.54
C ILE A 54 -22.79 43.32 -67.15
N ILE A 55 -21.76 44.17 -66.99
CA ILE A 55 -21.12 44.36 -65.69
C ILE A 55 -22.13 44.92 -64.68
N SER A 56 -22.92 45.93 -65.10
CA SER A 56 -23.94 46.53 -64.26
C SER A 56 -25.03 45.54 -63.87
N SER A 57 -25.46 44.65 -64.78
CA SER A 57 -26.47 43.63 -64.47
C SER A 57 -25.95 42.60 -63.47
N VAL A 58 -24.69 42.17 -63.58
CA VAL A 58 -24.10 41.20 -62.63
C VAL A 58 -23.99 41.82 -61.24
N VAL A 59 -23.56 43.08 -61.15
CA VAL A 59 -23.48 43.79 -59.87
C VAL A 59 -24.89 43.99 -59.30
N ALA A 60 -25.84 44.45 -60.11
CA ALA A 60 -27.23 44.65 -59.66
C ALA A 60 -27.89 43.34 -59.20
N ASP A 61 -27.68 42.24 -59.94
CA ASP A 61 -28.19 40.91 -59.57
C ASP A 61 -27.56 40.39 -58.28
N PHE A 62 -26.25 40.57 -58.09
CA PHE A 62 -25.58 40.24 -56.84
C PHE A 62 -26.18 41.04 -55.67
N ILE A 63 -26.31 42.36 -55.81
CA ILE A 63 -26.86 43.20 -54.75
C ILE A 63 -28.30 42.80 -54.46
N ALA A 64 -29.17 42.69 -55.47
CA ALA A 64 -30.57 42.32 -55.29
C ALA A 64 -30.74 40.95 -54.62
N THR A 65 -29.98 39.96 -55.08
CA THR A 65 -30.03 38.60 -54.54
C THR A 65 -29.57 38.53 -53.09
N GLN A 66 -28.47 39.19 -52.74
CA GLN A 66 -27.93 39.12 -51.38
C GLN A 66 -28.70 40.01 -50.41
N SER A 67 -29.11 41.21 -50.85
CA SER A 67 -29.82 42.20 -50.01
C SER A 67 -31.33 41.97 -49.87
N SER A 68 -31.94 41.18 -50.77
CA SER A 68 -33.40 41.05 -50.89
C SER A 68 -34.14 42.38 -51.17
N ASP A 69 -33.42 43.39 -51.68
CA ASP A 69 -33.94 44.71 -52.03
C ASP A 69 -33.91 44.92 -53.55
N ASP A 70 -34.90 45.63 -54.10
CA ASP A 70 -34.89 46.04 -55.51
C ASP A 70 -33.81 47.10 -55.77
N ILE A 71 -33.17 47.01 -56.95
CA ILE A 71 -32.15 47.96 -57.43
C ILE A 71 -32.73 48.79 -58.56
N LEU A 72 -32.72 50.11 -58.40
CA LEU A 72 -33.21 51.08 -59.38
C LEU A 72 -32.05 51.81 -60.05
N ASP A 73 -32.18 52.07 -61.35
CA ASP A 73 -31.26 52.91 -62.13
C ASP A 73 -31.76 54.36 -62.14
N ASP A 74 -31.67 55.02 -60.98
CA ASP A 74 -32.14 56.39 -60.73
C ASP A 74 -31.00 57.41 -60.52
N GLY A 75 -29.74 56.93 -60.59
CA GLY A 75 -28.54 57.73 -60.38
C GLY A 75 -28.20 58.00 -58.90
N ASP A 76 -28.89 57.38 -57.93
CA ASP A 76 -28.58 57.52 -56.50
C ASP A 76 -27.39 56.62 -56.09
N ILE A 77 -26.19 57.16 -56.25
CA ILE A 77 -24.93 56.48 -55.93
C ILE A 77 -24.80 56.16 -54.44
N ILE A 78 -25.38 57.00 -53.55
CA ILE A 78 -25.29 56.81 -52.10
C ILE A 78 -26.08 55.56 -51.71
N LYS A 79 -27.32 55.47 -52.21
CA LYS A 79 -28.19 54.31 -51.99
C LYS A 79 -27.57 53.03 -52.55
N LEU A 80 -27.08 53.06 -53.79
CA LEU A 80 -26.45 51.90 -54.42
C LEU A 80 -25.22 51.42 -53.64
N THR A 81 -24.39 52.35 -53.14
CA THR A 81 -23.21 52.02 -52.32
C THR A 81 -23.61 51.36 -51.00
N ALA A 82 -24.64 51.87 -50.33
CA ALA A 82 -25.15 51.27 -49.09
C ALA A 82 -25.71 49.86 -49.33
N GLN A 83 -26.45 49.66 -50.42
CA GLN A 83 -26.99 48.35 -50.81
C GLN A 83 -25.86 47.36 -51.13
N LEU A 84 -24.82 47.79 -51.84
CA LEU A 84 -23.65 46.94 -52.11
C LEU A 84 -22.92 46.51 -50.83
N ASN A 85 -22.67 47.45 -49.91
CA ASN A 85 -22.03 47.14 -48.62
C ASN A 85 -22.86 46.12 -47.82
N ARG A 86 -24.18 46.31 -47.76
CA ARG A 86 -25.09 45.36 -47.09
C ARG A 86 -25.05 43.97 -47.74
N ALA A 87 -25.10 43.90 -49.08
CA ALA A 87 -25.00 42.66 -49.81
C ALA A 87 -23.69 41.91 -49.52
N LEU A 88 -22.57 42.64 -49.43
CA LEU A 88 -21.27 42.08 -49.05
C LEU A 88 -21.27 41.59 -47.60
N GLU A 89 -21.79 42.37 -46.64
CA GLU A 89 -21.89 41.98 -45.23
C GLU A 89 -22.72 40.72 -45.04
N GLN A 90 -23.88 40.62 -45.71
CA GLN A 90 -24.73 39.43 -45.66
C GLN A 90 -24.05 38.21 -46.26
N LYS A 91 -23.38 38.38 -47.41
CA LYS A 91 -22.62 37.30 -48.06
C LYS A 91 -21.50 36.78 -47.17
N ILE A 92 -20.72 37.67 -46.56
CA ILE A 92 -19.63 37.31 -45.64
C ILE A 92 -20.19 36.61 -44.40
N THR A 93 -21.28 37.12 -43.81
CA THR A 93 -21.89 36.54 -42.60
C THR A 93 -22.48 35.14 -42.85
N ALA A 94 -23.07 34.92 -44.03
CA ALA A 94 -23.63 33.62 -44.41
C ALA A 94 -22.53 32.56 -44.63
N GLU A 95 -21.37 32.96 -45.17
CA GLU A 95 -20.28 32.03 -45.48
C GLU A 95 -19.26 31.86 -44.33
N VAL A 96 -19.17 32.84 -43.42
CA VAL A 96 -18.24 32.85 -42.29
C VAL A 96 -19.02 33.04 -40.98
N PRO A 97 -19.55 31.96 -40.37
CA PRO A 97 -20.28 32.06 -39.11
C PRO A 97 -19.37 32.48 -37.95
N ASN A 98 -19.93 33.19 -36.97
CA ASN A 98 -19.21 33.75 -35.81
C ASN A 98 -18.53 32.70 -34.91
N ALA A 99 -18.99 31.44 -34.94
CA ALA A 99 -18.34 30.30 -34.29
C ALA A 99 -18.80 29.00 -34.95
N SER A 100 -17.90 28.01 -35.09
CA SER A 100 -18.25 26.68 -35.58
C SER A 100 -17.29 25.60 -35.06
N LEU A 101 -17.84 24.42 -34.75
CA LEU A 101 -17.07 23.23 -34.35
C LEU A 101 -16.67 22.35 -35.55
N THR A 102 -17.19 22.64 -36.75
CA THR A 102 -17.03 21.81 -37.96
C THR A 102 -16.59 22.60 -39.20
N GLN A 103 -16.88 23.91 -39.25
CA GLN A 103 -16.50 24.83 -40.33
C GLN A 103 -15.29 25.66 -39.89
N LYS A 104 -14.25 25.79 -40.73
CA LYS A 104 -13.08 26.64 -40.42
C LYS A 104 -13.48 28.13 -40.50
N GLY A 105 -13.52 28.84 -39.36
CA GLY A 105 -13.86 30.27 -39.23
C GLY A 105 -13.38 30.87 -37.89
N ILE A 106 -13.19 32.20 -37.83
CA ILE A 106 -12.30 32.93 -36.88
C ILE A 106 -12.88 32.96 -35.45
N VAL A 107 -12.46 32.02 -34.60
CA VAL A 107 -12.77 32.06 -33.16
C VAL A 107 -11.85 33.06 -32.46
N GLN A 108 -12.39 33.89 -31.55
CA GLN A 108 -11.57 34.80 -30.76
C GLN A 108 -10.71 34.01 -29.76
N LEU A 109 -9.39 34.17 -29.88
CA LEU A 109 -8.40 33.50 -29.03
C LEU A 109 -8.15 34.29 -27.75
N THR A 110 -7.86 33.59 -26.66
CA THR A 110 -7.44 34.18 -25.37
C THR A 110 -6.05 33.68 -24.94
N ASP A 111 -5.27 34.59 -24.38
CA ASP A 111 -4.01 34.35 -23.68
C ASP A 111 -4.13 34.53 -22.16
N VAL A 112 -5.34 34.79 -21.66
CA VAL A 112 -5.66 34.83 -20.23
C VAL A 112 -6.63 33.71 -19.84
N ALA A 113 -6.37 33.07 -18.69
CA ALA A 113 -7.30 32.14 -18.08
C ALA A 113 -8.53 32.88 -17.56
N GLY A 114 -9.71 32.30 -17.72
CA GLY A 114 -10.97 32.89 -17.30
C GLY A 114 -12.11 31.88 -17.37
N ASN A 115 -13.33 32.38 -17.28
CA ASN A 115 -14.57 31.60 -17.30
C ASN A 115 -15.44 31.89 -18.55
N SER A 116 -14.81 32.29 -19.66
CA SER A 116 -15.53 32.59 -20.90
C SER A 116 -15.93 31.31 -21.61
N ASP A 117 -17.22 31.19 -21.94
CA ASP A 117 -17.75 30.12 -22.78
C ASP A 117 -17.65 30.43 -24.29
N THR A 118 -17.09 31.59 -24.66
CA THR A 118 -17.05 32.10 -26.04
C THR A 118 -15.64 32.32 -26.60
N LEU A 119 -14.60 32.22 -25.75
CA LEU A 119 -13.19 32.36 -26.14
C LEU A 119 -12.51 31.00 -26.20
N VAL A 120 -11.60 30.83 -27.17
CA VAL A 120 -10.78 29.62 -27.27
C VAL A 120 -9.37 29.88 -26.76
N VAL A 121 -8.84 28.93 -25.98
CA VAL A 121 -7.50 29.02 -25.40
C VAL A 121 -6.42 28.99 -26.50
N THR A 122 -5.39 29.83 -26.39
CA THR A 122 -4.20 29.71 -27.24
C THR A 122 -3.34 28.51 -26.85
N GLN A 123 -2.58 27.96 -27.80
CA GLN A 123 -1.60 26.90 -27.51
C GLN A 123 -0.58 27.32 -26.45
N LYS A 124 -0.16 28.59 -26.47
CA LYS A 124 0.79 29.15 -25.49
C LYS A 124 0.20 29.15 -24.08
N LEU A 125 -1.02 29.66 -23.90
CA LEU A 125 -1.69 29.64 -22.59
C LEU A 125 -1.91 28.21 -22.09
N ALA A 126 -2.29 27.27 -22.97
CA ALA A 126 -2.41 25.87 -22.60
C ALA A 126 -1.07 25.29 -22.10
N GLN A 127 0.04 25.63 -22.77
CA GLN A 127 1.38 25.22 -22.36
C GLN A 127 1.78 25.81 -21.00
N GLU A 128 1.53 27.11 -20.77
CA GLU A 128 1.81 27.78 -19.49
C GLU A 128 1.01 27.17 -18.33
N ILE A 129 -0.26 26.84 -18.55
CA ILE A 129 -1.10 26.13 -17.56
C ILE A 129 -0.52 24.74 -17.26
N ILE A 130 -0.14 23.98 -18.30
CA ILE A 130 0.45 22.65 -18.14
C ILE A 130 1.77 22.71 -17.37
N ASP A 131 2.64 23.67 -17.69
CA ASP A 131 3.94 23.81 -17.04
C ASP A 131 3.78 24.24 -15.58
N SER A 132 2.89 25.19 -15.29
CA SER A 132 2.56 25.57 -13.91
C SER A 132 1.97 24.41 -13.10
N LEU A 133 1.11 23.59 -13.70
CA LEU A 133 0.59 22.37 -13.06
C LEU A 133 1.72 21.35 -12.80
N ARG A 134 2.62 21.15 -13.75
CA ARG A 134 3.78 20.24 -13.60
C ARG A 134 4.73 20.71 -12.50
N GLU A 135 5.02 22.01 -12.42
CA GLU A 135 5.81 22.59 -11.33
C GLU A 135 5.13 22.36 -9.98
N ASN A 136 3.84 22.67 -9.85
CA ASN A 136 3.11 22.45 -8.60
C ASN A 136 3.09 20.97 -8.17
N ILE A 137 2.91 20.05 -9.12
CA ILE A 137 2.94 18.61 -8.86
C ILE A 137 4.34 18.18 -8.41
N ASN A 138 5.38 18.61 -9.13
CA ASN A 138 6.77 18.28 -8.81
C ASN A 138 7.20 18.82 -7.44
N ASP A 139 6.72 19.99 -7.03
CA ASP A 139 7.02 20.55 -5.71
C ASP A 139 6.33 19.76 -4.58
N ARG A 140 5.09 19.30 -4.79
CA ARG A 140 4.31 18.61 -3.75
C ARG A 140 4.63 17.11 -3.65
N VAL A 141 4.84 16.46 -4.79
CA VAL A 141 5.12 15.02 -4.89
C VAL A 141 6.25 14.82 -5.92
N PRO A 142 7.49 15.21 -5.57
CA PRO A 142 8.60 14.99 -6.47
C PRO A 142 8.87 13.49 -6.65
N ASN A 143 9.29 13.09 -7.84
CA ASN A 143 9.69 11.70 -8.12
C ASN A 143 10.90 11.24 -7.26
N SER A 144 11.62 12.18 -6.63
CA SER A 144 12.69 11.91 -5.67
C SER A 144 12.21 11.63 -4.24
N ARG A 145 10.90 11.77 -3.96
CA ARG A 145 10.34 11.52 -2.64
C ARG A 145 10.46 10.03 -2.30
N LYS A 146 10.91 9.76 -1.09
CA LYS A 146 11.16 8.41 -0.58
C LYS A 146 10.34 8.13 0.67
N VAL A 147 9.92 6.88 0.84
CA VAL A 147 9.42 6.35 2.11
C VAL A 147 10.49 5.42 2.65
N ASN A 148 11.10 5.80 3.76
CA ASN A 148 12.20 5.07 4.37
C ASN A 148 13.31 4.65 3.37
N GLY A 149 13.81 5.61 2.59
CA GLY A 149 14.86 5.36 1.58
C GLY A 149 14.40 4.72 0.27
N LYS A 150 13.16 4.21 0.19
CA LYS A 150 12.58 3.58 -1.01
C LYS A 150 11.85 4.61 -1.87
N ALA A 151 12.13 4.63 -3.17
CA ALA A 151 11.48 5.55 -4.11
C ALA A 151 10.01 5.16 -4.36
N LEU A 152 9.15 6.16 -4.58
CA LEU A 152 7.72 5.98 -4.88
C LEU A 152 7.45 5.62 -6.36
N SER A 153 8.10 4.57 -6.86
CA SER A 153 7.94 4.11 -8.26
C SER A 153 7.09 2.85 -8.41
N ALA A 154 6.75 2.19 -7.30
CA ALA A 154 5.92 1.00 -7.21
C ALA A 154 5.41 0.85 -5.76
N ASP A 155 4.66 -0.22 -5.48
CA ASP A 155 4.25 -0.58 -4.12
C ASP A 155 5.46 -0.73 -3.19
N ILE A 156 5.36 -0.18 -1.98
CA ILE A 156 6.42 -0.21 -0.97
C ILE A 156 6.06 -1.22 0.10
N SER A 157 6.87 -2.28 0.19
CA SER A 157 6.88 -3.18 1.36
C SER A 157 7.89 -2.65 2.37
N LEU A 158 7.46 -2.48 3.62
CA LEU A 158 8.30 -2.09 4.75
C LEU A 158 8.48 -3.29 5.69
N GLU A 159 9.73 -3.57 6.05
CA GLU A 159 10.09 -4.56 7.05
C GLU A 159 10.33 -3.88 8.41
N ALA A 160 10.43 -4.66 9.49
CA ALA A 160 10.69 -4.11 10.82
C ALA A 160 11.96 -3.23 10.85
N GLY A 161 13.02 -3.67 10.15
CA GLY A 161 14.26 -2.93 10.02
C GLY A 161 14.11 -1.59 9.28
N ASP A 162 13.13 -1.47 8.38
CA ASP A 162 12.86 -0.20 7.71
C ASP A 162 12.41 0.86 8.72
N ILE A 163 11.57 0.51 9.69
CA ILE A 163 11.01 1.47 10.65
C ILE A 163 11.77 1.53 11.99
N GLY A 164 12.96 0.91 12.07
CA GLY A 164 13.74 0.84 13.30
C GLY A 164 13.08 0.00 14.41
N ALA A 165 12.20 -0.94 14.03
CA ALA A 165 11.55 -1.87 14.95
C ALA A 165 12.33 -3.19 15.03
N TYR A 166 12.21 -3.87 16.17
CA TYR A 166 12.71 -5.24 16.32
C TYR A 166 11.95 -6.20 15.42
N THR A 167 12.68 -7.13 14.83
CA THR A 167 12.09 -8.27 14.13
C THR A 167 11.41 -9.21 15.13
N LYS A 168 10.44 -10.00 14.64
CA LYS A 168 9.80 -11.05 15.45
C LYS A 168 10.83 -12.02 16.07
N ALA A 169 11.91 -12.31 15.34
CA ALA A 169 12.97 -13.19 15.81
C ALA A 169 13.75 -12.57 16.99
N GLU A 170 14.12 -11.29 16.89
CA GLU A 170 14.81 -10.57 17.98
C GLU A 170 13.94 -10.47 19.23
N VAL A 171 12.65 -10.15 19.07
CA VAL A 171 11.71 -10.13 20.20
C VAL A 171 11.62 -11.50 20.86
N ASN A 172 11.49 -12.56 20.08
CA ASN A 172 11.46 -13.93 20.61
C ASN A 172 12.76 -14.28 21.34
N ASN A 173 13.92 -13.88 20.81
CA ASN A 173 15.21 -14.12 21.46
C ASN A 173 15.35 -13.37 22.78
N LEU A 174 14.92 -12.11 22.84
CA LEU A 174 14.91 -11.32 24.08
C LEU A 174 13.98 -11.94 25.13
N ILE A 175 12.78 -12.38 24.73
CA ILE A 175 11.84 -13.05 25.64
C ILE A 175 12.44 -14.37 26.15
N ASN A 176 13.03 -15.16 25.26
CA ASN A 176 13.67 -16.43 25.64
C ASN A 176 14.87 -16.21 26.56
N ALA A 177 15.64 -15.15 26.36
CA ALA A 177 16.76 -14.80 27.23
C ALA A 177 16.29 -14.38 28.64
N VAL A 178 15.07 -13.86 28.79
CA VAL A 178 14.49 -13.49 30.10
C VAL A 178 13.88 -14.69 30.82
N ASN A 179 13.51 -15.77 30.10
CA ASN A 179 13.01 -17.02 30.68
C ASN A 179 14.15 -17.84 31.32
N ASN A 180 14.59 -17.41 32.51
CA ASN A 180 15.75 -17.96 33.25
C ASN A 180 15.60 -19.41 33.76
N ILE A 181 14.46 -20.08 33.52
CA ILE A 181 14.23 -21.46 33.94
C ILE A 181 14.18 -22.37 32.70
N PRO A 182 15.15 -23.29 32.54
CA PRO A 182 15.12 -24.26 31.43
C PRO A 182 13.82 -25.07 31.43
N VAL A 183 13.28 -25.33 30.23
CA VAL A 183 12.09 -26.19 30.08
C VAL A 183 12.38 -27.58 30.66
N GLY A 184 11.43 -28.11 31.42
CA GLY A 184 11.51 -29.43 32.04
C GLY A 184 12.14 -29.50 33.43
N VAL A 185 12.66 -28.41 33.99
CA VAL A 185 13.15 -28.38 35.38
C VAL A 185 11.98 -28.39 36.36
N PRO A 186 11.86 -29.39 37.26
CA PRO A 186 10.84 -29.39 38.30
C PRO A 186 11.11 -28.27 39.31
N ILE A 187 10.11 -27.42 39.56
CA ILE A 187 10.16 -26.37 40.58
C ILE A 187 9.02 -26.54 41.60
N PRO A 188 9.24 -26.23 42.89
CA PRO A 188 8.17 -26.19 43.87
C PRO A 188 7.17 -25.04 43.59
N TRP A 189 5.89 -25.37 43.54
CA TRP A 189 4.78 -24.43 43.34
C TRP A 189 3.79 -24.49 44.51
N PRO A 190 3.35 -23.34 45.07
CA PRO A 190 2.63 -23.31 46.33
C PRO A 190 1.15 -23.75 46.24
N THR A 191 0.58 -23.93 45.04
CA THR A 191 -0.83 -24.30 44.86
C THR A 191 -0.99 -25.63 44.10
N ALA A 192 -2.18 -26.22 44.22
CA ALA A 192 -2.49 -27.49 43.54
C ALA A 192 -2.59 -27.35 42.01
N ILE A 193 -2.91 -26.15 41.52
CA ILE A 193 -3.16 -25.87 40.10
C ILE A 193 -1.94 -25.12 39.55
N PRO A 194 -1.18 -25.69 38.59
CA PRO A 194 -0.12 -24.98 37.91
C PRO A 194 -0.65 -23.75 37.16
N PRO A 195 0.14 -22.68 37.01
CA PRO A 195 -0.23 -21.57 36.14
C PRO A 195 -0.21 -21.99 34.66
N ASP A 196 -0.84 -21.19 33.80
CA ASP A 196 -0.87 -21.44 32.36
C ASP A 196 0.55 -21.59 31.79
N GLY A 197 0.74 -22.56 30.91
CA GLY A 197 2.06 -22.89 30.34
C GLY A 197 2.94 -23.77 31.23
N TRP A 198 2.43 -24.27 32.37
CA TRP A 198 3.13 -25.21 33.24
C TRP A 198 2.33 -26.50 33.42
N LEU A 199 3.04 -27.61 33.60
CA LEU A 199 2.47 -28.94 33.80
C LEU A 199 2.89 -29.50 35.15
N GLN A 200 1.98 -30.23 35.79
CA GLN A 200 2.26 -30.92 37.04
C GLN A 200 3.09 -32.19 36.80
N CYS A 201 4.09 -32.44 37.65
CA CYS A 201 4.82 -33.70 37.69
C CYS A 201 4.01 -34.79 38.41
N ASN A 202 2.92 -35.25 37.79
CA ASN A 202 1.98 -36.25 38.32
C ASN A 202 1.97 -37.56 37.52
N GLY A 203 3.00 -37.81 36.70
CA GLY A 203 3.03 -38.97 35.83
C GLY A 203 2.21 -38.83 34.53
N ALA A 204 1.64 -37.67 34.22
CA ALA A 204 0.87 -37.51 32.98
C ALA A 204 1.75 -37.56 31.72
N GLU A 205 1.13 -38.00 30.61
CA GLU A 205 1.69 -37.86 29.26
C GLU A 205 1.49 -36.43 28.74
N PHE A 206 2.35 -36.00 27.83
CA PHE A 206 2.24 -34.70 27.15
C PHE A 206 2.48 -34.83 25.65
N ASP A 207 1.93 -33.90 24.87
CA ASP A 207 2.13 -33.86 23.43
C ASP A 207 3.53 -33.36 23.09
N LYS A 208 4.36 -34.27 22.57
CA LYS A 208 5.74 -33.99 22.16
C LYS A 208 5.84 -33.04 20.97
N THR A 209 4.81 -32.96 20.15
CA THR A 209 4.75 -32.07 18.98
C THR A 209 4.42 -30.64 19.43
N ALA A 210 3.50 -30.51 20.39
CA ALA A 210 3.17 -29.22 20.99
C ALA A 210 4.31 -28.67 21.87
N TYR A 211 5.05 -29.56 22.55
CA TYR A 211 6.10 -29.20 23.52
C TYR A 211 7.46 -29.83 23.17
N PRO A 212 8.12 -29.40 22.08
CA PRO A 212 9.35 -30.04 21.60
C PRO A 212 10.54 -29.88 22.56
N GLN A 213 10.63 -28.76 23.29
CA GLN A 213 11.68 -28.55 24.30
C GLN A 213 11.47 -29.44 25.52
N LEU A 214 10.22 -29.66 25.94
CA LEU A 214 9.90 -30.59 27.03
C LEU A 214 10.14 -32.04 26.60
N ALA A 215 9.87 -32.37 25.33
CA ALA A 215 10.18 -33.67 24.75
C ALA A 215 11.69 -33.96 24.71
N ALA A 216 12.53 -32.94 24.57
CA ALA A 216 13.98 -33.10 24.68
C ALA A 216 14.41 -33.43 26.13
N ALA A 217 13.76 -32.83 27.14
CA ALA A 217 14.02 -33.10 28.55
C ALA A 217 13.44 -34.44 29.03
N TYR A 218 12.25 -34.82 28.55
CA TYR A 218 11.56 -36.07 28.86
C TYR A 218 11.23 -36.85 27.57
N PRO A 219 12.19 -37.60 27.00
CA PRO A 219 12.02 -38.26 25.69
C PRO A 219 10.89 -39.28 25.61
N THR A 220 10.47 -39.83 26.74
CA THR A 220 9.35 -40.77 26.86
C THR A 220 8.00 -40.13 26.57
N GLY A 221 7.90 -38.80 26.57
CA GLY A 221 6.62 -38.08 26.45
C GLY A 221 5.78 -38.12 27.73
N LYS A 222 6.39 -38.51 28.86
CA LYS A 222 5.72 -38.64 30.16
C LYS A 222 6.52 -37.93 31.24
N LEU A 223 5.84 -37.16 32.07
CA LEU A 223 6.46 -36.52 33.24
C LEU A 223 6.68 -37.54 34.37
N PRO A 224 7.68 -37.32 35.25
CA PRO A 224 7.78 -38.10 36.47
C PRO A 224 6.57 -37.83 37.38
N ASP A 225 6.20 -38.81 38.18
CA ASP A 225 5.28 -38.60 39.30
C ASP A 225 6.12 -38.27 40.53
N LEU A 226 6.16 -36.99 40.90
CA LEU A 226 6.97 -36.48 42.02
C LEU A 226 6.12 -36.23 43.27
N ARG A 227 4.87 -36.68 43.28
CA ARG A 227 3.97 -36.51 44.43
C ARG A 227 4.44 -37.40 45.58
N GLY A 228 4.94 -36.78 46.64
CA GLY A 228 5.47 -37.47 47.82
C GLY A 228 6.94 -37.92 47.69
N GLU A 229 7.60 -37.60 46.58
CA GLU A 229 8.97 -38.01 46.32
C GLU A 229 10.00 -36.97 46.79
N PHE A 230 11.17 -37.44 47.22
CA PHE A 230 12.35 -36.60 47.42
C PHE A 230 13.27 -36.67 46.20
N ILE A 231 13.59 -35.51 45.63
CA ILE A 231 14.56 -35.43 44.52
C ILE A 231 15.97 -35.54 45.10
N ARG A 232 16.78 -36.45 44.56
CA ARG A 232 18.20 -36.61 44.88
C ARG A 232 19.07 -36.34 43.65
N GLY A 233 20.30 -35.89 43.88
CA GLY A 233 21.31 -35.79 42.83
C GLY A 233 21.62 -37.17 42.24
N TRP A 234 21.71 -37.25 40.91
CA TRP A 234 22.19 -38.43 40.22
C TRP A 234 23.69 -38.61 40.47
N ASP A 235 24.12 -39.84 40.72
CA ASP A 235 25.51 -40.14 41.10
C ASP A 235 26.50 -39.93 39.97
N ASP A 236 26.08 -40.14 38.72
CA ASP A 236 26.90 -40.00 37.50
C ASP A 236 28.32 -40.59 37.67
N SER A 237 28.38 -41.84 38.15
CA SER A 237 29.63 -42.59 38.37
C SER A 237 30.56 -42.04 39.46
N ARG A 238 30.09 -41.17 40.36
CA ARG A 238 30.86 -40.70 41.52
C ARG A 238 31.09 -41.80 42.57
N GLY A 239 30.26 -42.84 42.61
CA GLY A 239 30.41 -44.01 43.47
C GLY A 239 29.68 -43.94 44.80
N VAL A 240 28.78 -42.96 45.01
CA VAL A 240 27.95 -42.84 46.23
C VAL A 240 26.66 -43.66 46.10
N ASP A 241 26.08 -43.70 44.90
CA ASP A 241 24.87 -44.46 44.56
C ASP A 241 25.08 -45.22 43.23
N SER A 242 26.07 -46.11 43.23
CA SER A 242 26.51 -46.85 42.04
C SER A 242 25.40 -47.66 41.39
N GLY A 243 25.31 -47.59 40.06
CA GLY A 243 24.31 -48.31 39.26
C GLY A 243 22.95 -47.60 39.16
N ARG A 244 22.77 -46.45 39.80
CA ARG A 244 21.58 -45.61 39.67
C ARG A 244 21.49 -44.95 38.31
N ILE A 245 20.32 -44.97 37.68
CA ILE A 245 20.04 -44.25 36.42
C ILE A 245 19.15 -43.02 36.68
N ILE A 246 19.26 -42.01 35.81
CA ILE A 246 18.45 -40.78 35.91
C ILE A 246 16.94 -41.10 35.88
N LEU A 247 16.16 -40.40 36.71
CA LEU A 247 14.70 -40.60 36.87
C LEU A 247 14.24 -41.98 37.39
N SER A 248 15.14 -42.85 37.86
CA SER A 248 14.72 -44.10 38.52
C SER A 248 14.20 -43.87 39.94
N THR A 249 13.16 -44.60 40.34
CA THR A 249 12.59 -44.58 41.70
C THR A 249 13.33 -45.54 42.62
N GLN A 250 13.34 -45.26 43.93
CA GLN A 250 13.85 -46.17 44.96
C GLN A 250 12.89 -46.11 46.13
N THR A 251 12.61 -47.27 46.72
CA THR A 251 11.81 -47.34 47.94
C THR A 251 12.59 -46.75 49.11
N ASP A 252 11.89 -46.42 50.18
CA ASP A 252 12.52 -46.08 51.43
C ASP A 252 13.48 -47.20 51.88
N ASN A 253 14.56 -46.80 52.56
CA ASN A 253 15.49 -47.74 53.17
C ASN A 253 16.18 -47.06 54.35
N THR A 254 16.26 -47.76 55.47
CA THR A 254 17.04 -47.36 56.64
C THR A 254 18.28 -48.23 56.77
N LYS A 255 19.44 -47.65 57.13
CA LYS A 255 20.64 -48.45 57.42
C LYS A 255 20.32 -49.48 58.51
N ARG A 256 20.85 -50.71 58.34
CA ARG A 256 20.67 -51.79 59.32
C ARG A 256 21.14 -51.32 60.70
N ILE A 257 20.23 -51.34 61.67
CA ILE A 257 20.55 -51.14 63.08
C ILE A 257 20.93 -52.51 63.65
N GLN A 258 22.19 -52.69 64.04
CA GLN A 258 22.66 -53.87 64.76
C GLN A 258 22.69 -53.58 66.25
N LEU A 259 22.13 -54.49 67.03
CA LEU A 259 22.13 -54.43 68.49
C LEU A 259 22.76 -55.72 69.00
N SER A 260 23.58 -55.63 70.04
CA SER A 260 24.21 -56.82 70.64
C SER A 260 23.15 -57.80 71.14
N GLN A 261 23.43 -59.10 71.08
CA GLN A 261 22.59 -60.16 71.65
C GLN A 261 22.14 -59.75 73.06
N GLY A 262 20.84 -59.54 73.21
CA GLY A 262 20.25 -59.30 74.51
C GLY A 262 20.53 -60.47 75.43
N ASN A 263 20.80 -60.22 76.70
CA ASN A 263 20.79 -61.31 77.67
C ASN A 263 19.33 -61.74 77.86
N GLU A 264 18.95 -62.88 77.27
CA GLU A 264 17.57 -63.43 77.34
C GLU A 264 17.05 -63.52 78.78
N ARG A 265 17.95 -63.71 79.76
CA ARG A 265 17.62 -63.77 81.18
C ARG A 265 17.38 -62.42 81.84
N ARG A 266 17.96 -61.32 81.34
CA ARG A 266 17.93 -60.00 82.02
C ARG A 266 17.30 -58.88 81.20
N LYS A 267 16.90 -59.14 79.94
CA LYS A 267 16.30 -58.15 79.04
C LYS A 267 17.10 -56.84 78.95
N CYS A 268 18.42 -56.94 79.01
CA CYS A 268 19.35 -55.81 78.96
C CYS A 268 20.46 -56.07 77.94
N LEU A 269 21.09 -55.01 77.43
CA LEU A 269 22.31 -55.09 76.63
C LEU A 269 23.45 -55.70 77.49
N SER A 270 24.33 -56.48 76.87
CA SER A 270 25.42 -57.18 77.55
C SER A 270 26.41 -56.22 78.23
N ASN A 271 26.87 -56.59 79.42
CA ASN A 271 27.83 -55.82 80.23
C ASN A 271 29.22 -55.67 79.58
N TYR A 272 29.51 -56.43 78.51
CA TYR A 272 30.81 -56.42 77.85
C TYR A 272 30.98 -55.27 76.84
N GLN A 273 29.92 -54.47 76.60
CA GLN A 273 29.89 -53.43 75.56
C GLN A 273 29.15 -52.13 76.00
N GLY A 274 28.82 -51.98 77.28
CA GLY A 274 28.33 -50.71 77.85
C GLY A 274 29.48 -49.79 78.27
N PRO A 275 29.23 -48.50 78.58
CA PRO A 275 30.21 -47.58 79.14
C PRO A 275 30.91 -48.20 80.36
N VAL A 276 32.14 -47.75 80.58
CA VAL A 276 33.16 -48.32 81.49
C VAL A 276 32.66 -48.56 82.93
N ASP A 277 31.53 -47.97 83.33
CA ASP A 277 30.96 -48.00 84.67
C ASP A 277 30.00 -49.18 84.96
N GLY A 278 29.83 -50.14 84.05
CA GLY A 278 29.13 -51.41 84.34
C GLY A 278 27.60 -51.32 84.45
N TYR A 279 26.99 -50.22 84.00
CA TYR A 279 25.53 -50.05 84.00
C TYR A 279 24.85 -50.89 82.90
N GLN A 280 23.83 -51.67 83.27
CA GLN A 280 22.99 -52.42 82.34
C GLN A 280 21.92 -51.49 81.73
N TYR A 281 21.93 -51.31 80.41
CA TYR A 281 20.85 -50.60 79.72
C TYR A 281 19.74 -51.59 79.34
N PRO A 282 18.47 -51.30 79.68
CA PRO A 282 17.35 -52.14 79.29
C PRO A 282 17.22 -52.19 77.76
N LEU A 283 16.96 -53.38 77.21
CA LEU A 283 16.55 -53.53 75.81
C LEU A 283 15.17 -52.88 75.66
N GLY A 284 15.04 -51.91 74.74
CA GLY A 284 13.83 -51.16 74.38
C GLY A 284 12.71 -51.11 75.43
N ARG A 285 12.43 -49.94 75.99
CA ARG A 285 11.24 -49.77 76.83
C ARG A 285 10.04 -49.51 75.90
N ASP A 286 9.02 -50.35 75.95
CA ASP A 286 7.72 -50.01 75.33
C ASP A 286 7.05 -48.85 76.11
N VAL A 287 6.05 -48.19 75.53
CA VAL A 287 5.30 -47.07 76.14
C VAL A 287 4.70 -47.43 77.51
N THR A 288 4.47 -48.71 77.77
CA THR A 288 3.95 -49.26 79.03
C THR A 288 5.01 -49.54 80.10
N GLY A 289 6.30 -49.31 79.81
CA GLY A 289 7.39 -49.45 80.79
C GLY A 289 8.03 -50.83 80.85
N ASP A 290 7.46 -51.84 80.20
CA ASP A 290 7.97 -53.21 80.19
C ASP A 290 9.03 -53.42 79.11
N ALA A 291 10.15 -54.05 79.48
CA ALA A 291 11.13 -54.53 78.52
C ALA A 291 10.58 -55.83 77.87
N THR A 292 10.48 -55.86 76.55
CA THR A 292 10.18 -57.08 75.77
C THR A 292 11.35 -57.40 74.85
N VAL A 293 11.50 -58.66 74.44
CA VAL A 293 12.58 -59.08 73.51
C VAL A 293 12.46 -58.49 72.10
N THR A 294 11.38 -57.76 71.82
CA THR A 294 11.01 -57.22 70.50
C THR A 294 10.95 -55.68 70.44
N SER A 295 11.26 -55.00 71.55
CA SER A 295 10.94 -53.58 71.76
C SER A 295 11.86 -52.56 71.09
N ILE A 296 12.92 -52.96 70.37
CA ILE A 296 13.85 -51.97 69.81
C ILE A 296 13.31 -51.32 68.50
N ALA A 297 12.23 -51.85 67.94
CA ALA A 297 11.60 -51.32 66.72
C ALA A 297 10.25 -50.59 66.98
N ASN A 298 9.76 -50.53 68.22
CA ASN A 298 8.33 -50.31 68.48
C ASN A 298 7.93 -48.92 68.98
N ASN A 299 8.65 -47.82 68.71
CA ASN A 299 8.18 -46.53 69.24
C ASN A 299 8.49 -45.24 68.47
N THR A 300 8.08 -45.19 67.20
CA THR A 300 7.61 -43.94 66.57
C THR A 300 6.68 -44.30 65.41
N GLY A 301 5.37 -44.11 65.58
CA GLY A 301 4.36 -44.49 64.60
C GLY A 301 4.42 -43.65 63.31
N GLY A 302 4.47 -44.33 62.16
CA GLY A 302 4.43 -43.77 60.81
C GLY A 302 4.80 -44.83 59.77
N HIS A 303 4.31 -44.68 58.52
CA HIS A 303 4.64 -45.60 57.41
C HIS A 303 6.03 -45.34 56.78
N GLU A 304 6.70 -44.24 57.14
CA GLU A 304 7.97 -43.79 56.53
C GLU A 304 8.81 -42.99 57.56
N THR A 305 10.14 -43.10 57.48
CA THR A 305 11.07 -42.22 58.22
C THR A 305 11.43 -41.00 57.36
N ARG A 306 10.99 -39.79 57.74
CA ARG A 306 11.22 -38.56 56.95
C ARG A 306 11.54 -37.32 57.80
N PRO A 307 12.32 -36.35 57.28
CA PRO A 307 12.47 -35.04 57.92
C PRO A 307 11.13 -34.29 58.00
N ARG A 308 11.04 -33.30 58.91
CA ARG A 308 9.95 -32.30 58.85
C ARG A 308 9.98 -31.61 57.48
N ASN A 309 8.86 -31.61 56.79
CA ASN A 309 8.74 -31.06 55.43
C ASN A 309 7.41 -30.30 55.24
N ILE A 310 7.34 -29.49 54.18
CA ILE A 310 6.13 -28.82 53.71
C ILE A 310 5.88 -29.28 52.27
N ALA A 311 4.63 -29.64 51.95
CA ALA A 311 4.26 -30.11 50.62
C ALA A 311 4.07 -28.95 49.64
N PHE A 312 4.82 -28.99 48.54
CA PHE A 312 4.63 -28.12 47.36
C PHE A 312 4.30 -29.01 46.16
N ASN A 313 3.62 -28.44 45.18
CA ASN A 313 3.38 -29.11 43.91
C ASN A 313 4.62 -28.98 43.02
N TYR A 314 5.17 -30.08 42.49
CA TYR A 314 6.23 -29.97 41.50
C TYR A 314 5.64 -29.73 40.12
N ILE A 315 6.08 -28.65 39.47
CA ILE A 315 5.65 -28.27 38.11
C ILE A 315 6.85 -28.07 37.20
N VAL A 316 6.65 -28.28 35.90
CA VAL A 316 7.63 -27.99 34.84
C VAL A 316 7.04 -27.02 33.83
N ARG A 317 7.89 -26.15 33.28
CA ARG A 317 7.50 -25.28 32.18
C ARG A 317 7.24 -26.13 30.94
N ALA A 318 6.16 -25.86 30.21
CA ALA A 318 5.78 -26.62 29.02
C ALA A 318 6.45 -26.09 27.73
N ALA A 319 6.70 -24.78 27.63
CA ALA A 319 7.33 -24.11 26.50
C ALA A 319 8.14 -22.87 26.92
#